data_AF-A0AAD5RRJ3-F1
#
_entry.id   AF-A0AAD5RRJ3-F1
#
_cell.length_a   1.000
_cell.length_b   1.000
_cell.length_c   1.000
_cell.angle_alpha   90.00
_cell.angle_beta   90.00
_cell.angle_gamma   90.00
#
_symmetry.space_group_name_H-M   'P 1'
#
loop_
_entity.id
_entity.type
_entity.pdbx_description
1 polymer ?
#
loop_
_entity_poly.entity_id
_entity_poly.type
_entity_poly.pdbx_seq_one_letter_code
_entity_poly.pdbx_strand_id
1 'polypeptide(L)'
;MGGLAFSSDSKGGLETPRMPPEVYNLVRQQCVETLHALYSVVTVPVEGPEKKSHGDIDIMVAEPKALYQEQKSVSDNTLAGYTAKTDTSPLDAIIHLLNPERALKTHAKDGDSANLAMPWPSHLLPSATDDTTDDTTSKIFESIQRSKKENHHGKLYIQVDVRICSSAEDLHWRAFKHAHGDIWNLLGTMIRPYGLTADERGLTIRIEEMEKLSQKRSRVVLSNKPCDVLEFLGMDNYPPTSTARPELENKGKVITGRLANASIWPKQFPTIHEMYEYAATCRMFWLKPETPPNSPGQSDENDEPPRGGISHYTIESEGAPKKENLKSQDRRRMNMRPVFRKWIEQFLPSLREELSAKLAGSRAAKISAPVGNETEKRANSSQTDQLVTNRHTDTSVESPSDEIKFPYPTSPVYTREEIRALAFASFPGVQEKYESELASWTNEQNTNAIKRGLKEWIPKREWQTVQWRGECQGAFRRMLFEGSEDFVFTERDADPEYPLRNSRGVWSAENVRRFVETHWEKVGERAGAWYGGLYREKLEAKTQKKAKDAAK
;
A
#
# COMPACT_ATOMS: atom_id res chain seq x y z
N MET A 1 0.42 -5.55 -16.69
CA MET A 1 -0.50 -6.21 -17.63
C MET A 1 -1.84 -5.50 -17.51
N GLY A 2 -1.91 -4.28 -18.06
CA GLY A 2 -3.16 -3.62 -18.44
C GLY A 2 -3.34 -3.74 -19.96
N GLY A 3 -4.26 -2.99 -20.57
CA GLY A 3 -4.53 -3.08 -22.02
C GLY A 3 -5.49 -4.21 -22.45
N LEU A 4 -6.32 -4.74 -21.53
CA LEU A 4 -7.26 -5.83 -21.82
C LEU A 4 -8.73 -5.40 -21.73
N ALA A 5 -9.02 -4.10 -21.63
CA ALA A 5 -10.38 -3.62 -21.40
C ALA A 5 -11.33 -3.98 -22.55
N PHE A 6 -10.79 -4.18 -23.75
CA PHE A 6 -11.55 -4.50 -24.97
C PHE A 6 -11.33 -5.92 -25.49
N SER A 7 -10.54 -6.74 -24.77
CA SER A 7 -10.14 -8.08 -25.21
C SER A 7 -11.18 -9.17 -24.94
N SER A 8 -12.25 -8.88 -24.21
CA SER A 8 -13.30 -9.85 -23.85
C SER A 8 -14.65 -9.53 -24.52
N ASP A 9 -14.88 -10.10 -25.70
CA ASP A 9 -15.99 -11.02 -25.97
C ASP A 9 -16.03 -11.41 -27.45
N SER A 10 -16.36 -12.68 -27.69
CA SER A 10 -16.42 -13.37 -28.99
C SER A 10 -17.44 -12.81 -30.00
N LYS A 11 -18.04 -11.65 -29.70
CA LYS A 11 -18.83 -10.83 -30.63
C LYS A 11 -18.57 -9.34 -30.33
N GLY A 12 -17.51 -8.78 -30.92
CA GLY A 12 -17.22 -7.34 -30.89
C GLY A 12 -16.06 -6.89 -29.99
N GLY A 13 -15.15 -7.79 -29.62
CA GLY A 13 -13.85 -7.42 -29.07
C GLY A 13 -13.03 -6.59 -30.07
N LEU A 14 -12.25 -5.62 -29.58
CA LEU A 14 -11.40 -4.78 -30.43
C LEU A 14 -9.95 -5.27 -30.36
N GLU A 15 -9.26 -5.20 -31.49
CA GLU A 15 -7.82 -5.53 -31.56
C GLU A 15 -6.99 -4.37 -31.00
N THR A 16 -6.51 -4.54 -29.77
CA THR A 16 -5.65 -3.59 -29.05
C THR A 16 -4.25 -4.17 -28.81
N PRO A 17 -3.42 -4.33 -29.86
CA PRO A 17 -2.08 -4.88 -29.69
C PRO A 17 -1.17 -3.94 -28.88
N ARG A 18 -0.07 -4.51 -28.38
CA ARG A 18 0.95 -3.75 -27.66
C ARG A 18 1.60 -2.71 -28.58
N MET A 19 1.70 -1.47 -28.12
CA MET A 19 2.25 -0.34 -28.89
C MET A 19 3.78 -0.28 -28.78
N PRO A 20 4.51 0.02 -29.88
CA PRO A 20 5.91 0.44 -29.82
C PRO A 20 6.01 1.87 -29.24
N PRO A 21 7.19 2.30 -28.76
CA PRO A 21 7.37 3.61 -28.12
C PRO A 21 6.95 4.80 -28.99
N GLU A 22 7.17 4.75 -30.30
CA GLU A 22 6.80 5.81 -31.23
C GLU A 22 5.29 6.04 -31.26
N VAL A 23 4.50 4.97 -31.44
CA VAL A 23 3.03 5.01 -31.42
C VAL A 23 2.52 5.48 -30.07
N TYR A 24 3.07 4.92 -28.98
CA TYR A 24 2.70 5.30 -27.62
C TYR A 24 2.91 6.80 -27.38
N ASN A 25 4.09 7.33 -27.71
CA ASN A 25 4.44 8.73 -27.48
C ASN A 25 3.56 9.68 -28.29
N LEU A 26 3.29 9.36 -29.57
CA LEU A 26 2.43 10.17 -30.43
C LEU A 26 1.00 10.28 -29.85
N VAL A 27 0.37 9.15 -29.56
CA VAL A 27 -1.03 9.14 -29.07
C VAL A 27 -1.11 9.73 -27.66
N ARG A 28 -0.12 9.46 -26.81
CA ARG A 28 -0.02 10.07 -25.48
C ARG A 28 0.01 11.60 -25.59
N GLN A 29 0.88 12.15 -26.45
CA GLN A 29 1.00 13.59 -26.63
C GLN A 29 -0.31 14.21 -27.14
N GLN A 30 -0.91 13.62 -28.18
CA GLN A 30 -2.18 14.09 -28.74
C GLN A 30 -3.30 14.10 -27.69
N CYS A 31 -3.45 13.03 -26.92
CA CYS A 31 -4.48 12.95 -25.88
C CYS A 31 -4.24 13.98 -24.77
N VAL A 32 -3.00 14.16 -24.31
CA VAL A 32 -2.66 15.13 -23.26
C VAL A 32 -2.93 16.56 -23.73
N GLU A 33 -2.46 16.95 -24.91
CA GLU A 33 -2.69 18.28 -25.48
C GLU A 33 -4.19 18.56 -25.65
N THR A 34 -4.94 17.57 -26.12
CA THR A 34 -6.39 17.65 -26.29
C THR A 34 -7.10 17.84 -24.95
N LEU A 35 -6.76 17.03 -23.94
CA LEU A 35 -7.40 17.08 -22.62
C LEU A 35 -7.11 18.38 -21.86
N HIS A 36 -6.00 19.06 -22.15
CA HIS A 36 -5.73 20.39 -21.63
C HIS A 36 -6.74 21.45 -22.08
N ALA A 37 -7.57 21.19 -23.10
CA ALA A 37 -8.68 22.07 -23.43
C ALA A 37 -9.75 22.09 -22.31
N LEU A 38 -9.94 20.97 -21.60
CA LEU A 38 -10.97 20.81 -20.56
C LEU A 38 -10.41 20.96 -19.13
N TYR A 39 -9.17 20.56 -18.91
CA TYR A 39 -8.56 20.47 -17.57
C TYR A 39 -7.27 21.29 -17.46
N SER A 40 -7.07 21.93 -16.30
CA SER A 40 -5.85 22.67 -16.00
C SER A 40 -4.69 21.72 -15.69
N VAL A 41 -4.98 20.58 -15.06
CA VAL A 41 -3.98 19.57 -14.69
C VAL A 41 -4.25 18.28 -15.45
N VAL A 42 -3.31 17.89 -16.30
CA VAL A 42 -3.31 16.62 -17.03
C VAL A 42 -1.95 15.96 -16.81
N THR A 43 -1.93 14.68 -16.48
CA THR A 43 -0.68 13.97 -16.19
C THR A 43 -0.76 12.52 -16.64
N VAL A 44 0.38 12.00 -17.06
CA VAL A 44 0.59 10.59 -17.38
C VAL A 44 1.65 10.07 -16.41
N PRO A 45 1.40 8.97 -15.67
CA PRO A 45 2.41 8.37 -14.81
C PRO A 45 3.68 8.05 -15.60
N VAL A 46 4.84 8.28 -14.98
CA VAL A 46 6.12 8.01 -15.63
C VAL A 46 6.26 6.50 -15.86
N GLU A 47 6.67 6.10 -17.05
CA GLU A 47 6.82 4.69 -17.39
C GLU A 47 8.05 4.06 -16.73
N GLY A 48 8.03 2.73 -16.57
CA GLY A 48 9.22 2.00 -16.11
C GLY A 48 10.37 2.06 -17.13
N PRO A 49 11.64 2.00 -16.68
CA PRO A 49 12.81 1.99 -17.57
C PRO A 49 12.79 0.81 -18.56
N GLU A 50 13.45 0.99 -19.71
CA GLU A 50 13.69 -0.06 -20.73
C GLU A 50 12.43 -0.74 -21.30
N LYS A 51 11.27 -0.10 -21.15
CA LYS A 51 10.00 -0.63 -21.66
C LYS A 51 9.98 -0.58 -23.19
N LYS A 52 10.02 -1.75 -23.83
CA LYS A 52 10.02 -1.88 -25.30
C LYS A 52 8.62 -1.83 -25.94
N SER A 53 7.57 -2.02 -25.14
CA SER A 53 6.18 -1.94 -25.62
C SER A 53 5.19 -1.58 -24.52
N HIS A 54 4.05 -1.02 -24.89
CA HIS A 54 3.01 -0.49 -23.99
C HIS A 54 1.66 -1.17 -24.27
N GLY A 55 0.85 -1.41 -23.23
CA GLY A 55 -0.49 -2.03 -23.41
C GLY A 55 -1.60 -1.01 -23.48
N ASP A 56 -1.39 0.12 -22.82
CA ASP A 56 -2.35 1.16 -22.52
C ASP A 56 -1.62 2.49 -22.30
N ILE A 57 -2.37 3.59 -22.37
CA ILE A 57 -1.95 4.94 -21.98
C ILE A 57 -2.83 5.38 -20.80
N ASP A 58 -2.26 5.43 -19.60
CA ASP A 58 -2.95 5.95 -18.42
C ASP A 58 -2.85 7.48 -18.35
N ILE A 59 -3.98 8.17 -18.40
CA ILE A 59 -4.07 9.63 -18.28
C ILE A 59 -4.95 9.99 -17.09
N MET A 60 -4.46 10.92 -16.27
CA MET A 60 -5.20 11.48 -15.14
C MET A 60 -5.46 12.96 -15.39
N VAL A 61 -6.67 13.41 -15.04
CA VAL A 61 -7.09 14.81 -15.18
C VAL A 61 -7.68 15.34 -13.88
N ALA A 62 -7.39 16.60 -13.56
CA ALA A 62 -7.94 17.30 -12.41
C ALA A 62 -8.11 18.80 -12.72
N GLU A 63 -8.85 19.50 -11.85
CA GLU A 63 -9.08 20.95 -11.96
C GLU A 63 -9.72 21.35 -13.31
N PRO A 64 -11.01 21.01 -13.53
CA PRO A 64 -11.72 21.40 -14.74
C PRO A 64 -11.69 22.92 -14.93
N LYS A 65 -11.39 23.39 -16.14
CA LYS A 65 -11.29 24.82 -16.45
C LYS A 65 -12.64 25.52 -16.30
N ALA A 66 -12.63 26.78 -15.85
CA ALA A 66 -13.85 27.57 -15.59
C ALA A 66 -14.80 27.64 -16.80
N LEU A 67 -14.27 27.77 -18.02
CA LEU A 67 -15.09 27.78 -19.26
C LEU A 67 -15.94 26.50 -19.41
N TYR A 68 -15.42 25.35 -18.98
CA TYR A 68 -16.16 24.09 -18.96
C TYR A 68 -17.15 24.00 -17.78
N GLN A 69 -16.89 24.68 -16.67
CA GLN A 69 -17.78 24.74 -15.52
C GLN A 69 -18.96 25.70 -15.73
N GLU A 70 -18.74 26.85 -16.37
CA GLU A 70 -19.73 27.92 -16.61
C GLU A 70 -20.69 27.57 -17.76
N GLN A 71 -20.25 26.79 -18.75
CA GLN A 71 -21.08 26.33 -19.87
C GLN A 71 -22.17 25.31 -19.47
N LYS A 72 -22.22 24.87 -18.20
CA LYS A 72 -23.42 24.23 -17.62
C LYS A 72 -24.60 25.18 -17.45
N SER A 73 -24.39 26.50 -17.55
CA SER A 73 -25.39 27.53 -17.22
C SER A 73 -25.83 28.44 -18.37
N VAL A 74 -25.13 28.46 -19.53
CA VAL A 74 -25.49 29.34 -20.65
C VAL A 74 -25.32 28.61 -21.99
N SER A 75 -26.38 28.64 -22.80
CA SER A 75 -26.61 27.74 -23.93
C SER A 75 -25.89 28.07 -25.23
N ASP A 76 -25.02 29.06 -25.32
CA ASP A 76 -24.37 29.42 -26.59
C ASP A 76 -23.02 30.12 -26.37
N ASN A 77 -21.91 29.39 -26.48
CA ASN A 77 -20.75 29.89 -27.22
C ASN A 77 -19.74 28.79 -27.59
N THR A 78 -19.31 28.81 -28.84
CA THR A 78 -18.52 27.78 -29.51
C THR A 78 -17.04 27.88 -29.12
N LEU A 79 -16.57 26.98 -28.26
CA LEU A 79 -15.20 26.48 -28.38
C LEU A 79 -15.19 25.63 -29.65
N ALA A 80 -14.31 25.88 -30.61
CA ALA A 80 -14.32 25.22 -31.92
C ALA A 80 -14.52 23.69 -31.80
N GLY A 81 -15.73 23.20 -32.13
CA GLY A 81 -16.14 21.79 -32.05
C GLY A 81 -17.04 21.38 -30.87
N TYR A 82 -17.23 22.22 -29.86
CA TYR A 82 -18.03 21.91 -28.67
C TYR A 82 -19.50 22.33 -28.85
N THR A 83 -20.43 21.38 -28.90
CA THR A 83 -21.87 21.66 -28.84
C THR A 83 -22.42 21.21 -27.49
N ALA A 84 -22.71 22.16 -26.61
CA ALA A 84 -23.14 21.93 -25.22
C ALA A 84 -24.50 21.19 -25.06
N LYS A 85 -25.14 20.77 -26.16
CA LYS A 85 -26.50 20.19 -26.14
C LYS A 85 -26.56 18.68 -25.86
N THR A 86 -25.44 17.95 -25.86
CA THR A 86 -25.45 16.47 -25.74
C THR A 86 -24.64 15.90 -24.58
N ASP A 87 -23.74 16.66 -23.95
CA ASP A 87 -22.77 16.12 -22.99
C ASP A 87 -23.31 16.19 -21.56
N THR A 88 -23.84 15.07 -21.07
CA THR A 88 -24.52 14.99 -19.76
C THR A 88 -23.58 14.86 -18.55
N SER A 89 -22.29 14.57 -18.77
CA SER A 89 -21.30 14.31 -17.71
C SER A 89 -19.86 14.70 -18.11
N PRO A 90 -18.93 14.86 -17.15
CA PRO A 90 -17.51 15.08 -17.45
C PRO A 90 -16.84 14.02 -18.31
N LEU A 91 -17.25 12.76 -18.18
CA LEU A 91 -16.77 11.70 -19.07
C LEU A 91 -17.32 11.87 -20.50
N ASP A 92 -18.55 12.38 -20.68
CA ASP A 92 -19.10 12.65 -22.02
C ASP A 92 -18.26 13.69 -22.75
N ALA A 93 -17.92 14.80 -22.09
CA ALA A 93 -17.09 15.85 -22.67
C ALA A 93 -15.69 15.32 -23.08
N ILE A 94 -15.07 14.49 -22.24
CA ILE A 94 -13.80 13.82 -22.57
C ILE A 94 -13.95 12.91 -23.79
N ILE A 95 -14.99 12.07 -23.82
CA ILE A 95 -15.23 11.10 -24.89
C ILE A 95 -15.52 11.82 -26.20
N HIS A 96 -16.35 12.86 -26.18
CA HIS A 96 -16.66 13.66 -27.35
C HIS A 96 -15.39 14.34 -27.89
N LEU A 97 -14.58 14.92 -27.01
CA LEU A 97 -13.36 15.63 -27.41
C LEU A 97 -12.27 14.69 -27.96
N LEU A 98 -12.07 13.52 -27.35
CA LEU A 98 -11.09 12.52 -27.81
C LEU A 98 -11.60 11.68 -28.99
N ASN A 99 -12.92 11.61 -29.19
CA ASN A 99 -13.58 10.88 -30.27
C ASN A 99 -13.07 9.43 -30.48
N PRO A 100 -13.11 8.56 -29.45
CA PRO A 100 -12.72 7.16 -29.58
C PRO A 100 -13.75 6.37 -30.41
N GLU A 101 -13.34 5.23 -30.98
CA GLU A 101 -14.27 4.30 -31.63
C GLU A 101 -15.22 3.66 -30.60
N ARG A 102 -14.71 3.43 -29.38
CA ARG A 102 -15.49 2.86 -28.28
C ARG A 102 -15.03 3.41 -26.94
N ALA A 103 -15.97 3.64 -26.03
CA ALA A 103 -15.70 4.05 -24.66
C ALA A 103 -16.45 3.16 -23.66
N LEU A 104 -15.76 2.75 -22.60
CA LEU A 104 -16.34 2.03 -21.45
C LEU A 104 -16.21 2.92 -20.22
N LYS A 105 -17.32 3.47 -19.75
CA LYS A 105 -17.36 4.35 -18.57
C LYS A 105 -17.46 3.53 -17.30
N THR A 106 -16.74 3.97 -16.27
CA THR A 106 -16.79 3.42 -14.91
C THR A 106 -17.03 4.56 -13.93
N HIS A 107 -18.14 4.49 -13.20
CA HIS A 107 -18.43 5.38 -12.08
C HIS A 107 -18.06 4.69 -10.77
N ALA A 108 -17.07 5.22 -10.06
CA ALA A 108 -16.59 4.66 -8.81
C ALA A 108 -16.53 5.73 -7.72
N LYS A 109 -16.63 5.29 -6.45
CA LYS A 109 -16.51 6.19 -5.29
C LYS A 109 -15.20 6.98 -5.27
N ASP A 110 -14.13 6.39 -5.81
CA ASP A 110 -12.77 6.95 -5.81
C ASP A 110 -12.44 7.69 -7.12
N GLY A 111 -13.45 8.12 -7.87
CA GLY A 111 -13.32 8.92 -9.10
C GLY A 111 -13.82 8.20 -10.35
N ASP A 112 -14.44 8.97 -11.23
CA ASP A 112 -14.90 8.53 -12.55
C ASP A 112 -13.73 8.22 -13.47
N SER A 113 -13.87 7.19 -14.30
CA SER A 113 -12.87 6.84 -15.30
C SER A 113 -13.51 6.26 -16.56
N ALA A 114 -12.80 6.32 -17.68
CA ALA A 114 -13.19 5.64 -18.91
C ALA A 114 -12.00 4.93 -19.56
N ASN A 115 -12.24 3.72 -20.06
CA ASN A 115 -11.34 3.04 -20.98
C ASN A 115 -11.79 3.38 -22.39
N LEU A 116 -10.90 3.90 -23.23
CA LEU A 116 -11.18 4.40 -24.57
C LEU A 116 -10.39 3.59 -25.61
N ALA A 117 -11.04 3.19 -26.69
CA ALA A 117 -10.41 2.57 -27.84
C ALA A 117 -10.16 3.62 -28.92
N MET A 118 -8.97 4.17 -28.95
CA MET A 118 -8.52 5.16 -29.94
C MET A 118 -8.10 4.45 -31.22
N PRO A 119 -8.38 4.98 -32.41
CA PRO A 119 -7.90 4.38 -33.66
C PRO A 119 -6.37 4.41 -33.72
N TRP A 120 -5.76 3.33 -34.23
CA TRP A 120 -4.32 3.29 -34.47
C TRP A 120 -3.92 4.31 -35.56
N PRO A 121 -2.84 5.09 -35.39
CA PRO A 121 -2.40 6.05 -36.40
C PRO A 121 -2.03 5.35 -37.71
N SER A 122 -2.75 5.63 -38.80
CA SER A 122 -2.62 4.88 -40.06
C SER A 122 -1.24 4.97 -40.69
N HIS A 123 -0.53 6.08 -40.46
CA HIS A 123 0.84 6.31 -40.97
C HIS A 123 1.92 5.56 -40.16
N LEU A 124 1.57 5.01 -39.00
CA LEU A 124 2.45 4.18 -38.15
C LEU A 124 2.01 2.70 -38.16
N LEU A 125 1.26 2.28 -39.17
CA LEU A 125 1.00 0.86 -39.41
C LEU A 125 2.20 0.25 -40.12
N PRO A 126 2.67 -0.95 -39.69
CA PRO A 126 3.77 -1.63 -40.35
C PRO A 126 3.50 -1.89 -41.83
N SER A 127 4.50 -1.62 -42.67
CA SER A 127 4.51 -1.91 -44.10
C SER A 127 5.15 -3.28 -44.37
N ALA A 128 4.79 -3.94 -45.47
CA ALA A 128 5.36 -5.24 -45.87
C ALA A 128 6.89 -5.23 -46.06
N THR A 129 7.51 -4.05 -46.08
CA THR A 129 8.96 -3.82 -46.19
C THR A 129 9.65 -3.66 -44.83
N ASP A 130 8.91 -3.56 -43.74
CA ASP A 130 9.47 -3.36 -42.40
C ASP A 130 10.13 -4.62 -41.87
N ASP A 131 11.20 -4.44 -41.10
CA ASP A 131 11.97 -5.54 -40.53
C ASP A 131 11.13 -6.33 -39.51
N THR A 132 10.73 -7.55 -39.89
CA THR A 132 9.92 -8.44 -39.05
C THR A 132 10.72 -9.13 -37.95
N THR A 133 12.02 -8.86 -37.82
CA THR A 133 12.82 -9.42 -36.71
C THR A 133 12.44 -8.83 -35.34
N ASP A 134 11.79 -7.67 -35.30
CA ASP A 134 11.19 -7.13 -34.07
C ASP A 134 9.89 -7.88 -33.69
N ASP A 135 9.86 -8.41 -32.46
CA ASP A 135 8.74 -9.16 -31.89
C ASP A 135 7.47 -8.28 -31.78
N THR A 136 7.62 -6.97 -31.57
CA THR A 136 6.46 -6.06 -31.49
C THR A 136 5.82 -5.88 -32.87
N THR A 137 6.62 -5.57 -33.89
CA THR A 137 6.17 -5.45 -35.29
C THR A 137 5.50 -6.73 -35.80
N SER A 138 6.09 -7.89 -35.53
CA SER A 138 5.49 -9.19 -35.90
C SER A 138 4.11 -9.42 -35.27
N LYS A 139 3.96 -9.12 -33.98
CA LYS A 139 2.66 -9.23 -33.28
C LYS A 139 1.61 -8.24 -33.80
N ILE A 140 2.04 -7.07 -34.25
CA ILE A 140 1.13 -6.10 -34.89
C ILE A 140 0.63 -6.67 -36.22
N PHE A 141 1.50 -7.24 -37.06
CA PHE A 141 1.08 -7.92 -38.29
C PHE A 141 0.07 -9.04 -38.04
N GLU A 142 0.33 -9.90 -37.06
CA GLU A 142 -0.61 -10.95 -36.67
C GLU A 142 -1.97 -10.39 -36.26
N SER A 143 -1.98 -9.28 -35.51
CA SER A 143 -3.20 -8.61 -35.06
C SER A 143 -3.97 -7.98 -36.22
N ILE A 144 -3.27 -7.42 -37.22
CA ILE A 144 -3.90 -6.94 -38.48
C ILE A 144 -4.58 -8.10 -39.21
N GLN A 145 -3.90 -9.25 -39.33
CA GLN A 145 -4.49 -10.42 -39.99
C GLN A 145 -5.69 -10.98 -39.21
N ARG A 146 -5.64 -10.99 -37.88
CA ARG A 146 -6.78 -11.39 -37.05
C ARG A 146 -7.96 -10.44 -37.21
N SER A 147 -7.71 -9.13 -37.15
CA SER A 147 -8.71 -8.08 -37.39
C SER A 147 -9.41 -8.23 -38.76
N LYS A 148 -8.67 -8.58 -39.82
CA LYS A 148 -9.25 -8.86 -41.15
C LYS A 148 -10.16 -10.09 -41.16
N LYS A 149 -9.79 -11.17 -40.45
CA LYS A 149 -10.59 -12.41 -40.37
C LYS A 149 -11.89 -12.22 -39.59
N GLU A 150 -11.89 -11.34 -38.61
CA GLU A 150 -13.03 -11.11 -37.70
C GLU A 150 -13.99 -10.00 -38.17
N ASN A 151 -13.91 -9.58 -39.44
CA ASN A 151 -14.68 -8.48 -40.03
C ASN A 151 -14.46 -7.09 -39.39
N HIS A 152 -13.38 -6.89 -38.64
CA HIS A 152 -12.99 -5.57 -38.11
C HIS A 152 -12.23 -4.70 -39.13
N HIS A 153 -12.33 -5.03 -40.43
CA HIS A 153 -11.71 -4.32 -41.56
C HIS A 153 -10.19 -4.09 -41.42
N GLY A 154 -9.48 -4.91 -40.64
CA GLY A 154 -8.04 -4.72 -40.39
C GLY A 154 -7.71 -3.52 -39.50
N LYS A 155 -8.71 -2.91 -38.84
CA LYS A 155 -8.49 -1.81 -37.90
C LYS A 155 -7.83 -2.33 -36.62
N LEU A 156 -6.90 -1.53 -36.12
CA LEU A 156 -6.29 -1.68 -34.81
C LEU A 156 -6.67 -0.48 -33.94
N TYR A 157 -6.65 -0.69 -32.64
CA TYR A 157 -6.99 0.31 -31.65
C TYR A 157 -5.93 0.39 -30.56
N ILE A 158 -5.93 1.51 -29.86
CA ILE A 158 -5.06 1.82 -28.74
C ILE A 158 -5.95 2.02 -27.52
N GLN A 159 -5.63 1.33 -26.43
CA GLN A 159 -6.33 1.55 -25.17
C GLN A 159 -5.78 2.81 -24.49
N VAL A 160 -6.65 3.78 -24.24
CA VAL A 160 -6.36 4.98 -23.43
C VAL A 160 -7.29 4.98 -22.23
N ASP A 161 -6.72 4.98 -21.03
CA ASP A 161 -7.45 4.95 -19.78
C ASP A 161 -7.43 6.35 -19.16
N VAL A 162 -8.57 7.03 -19.12
CA VAL A 162 -8.69 8.38 -18.57
C VAL A 162 -9.36 8.33 -17.20
N ARG A 163 -8.74 8.94 -16.19
CA ARG A 163 -9.28 9.06 -14.82
C ARG A 163 -9.47 10.52 -14.43
N ILE A 164 -10.65 10.84 -13.91
CA ILE A 164 -10.94 12.13 -13.30
C ILE A 164 -10.62 12.04 -11.80
N CYS A 165 -9.64 12.83 -11.38
CA CYS A 165 -9.22 12.95 -9.99
C CYS A 165 -9.97 14.07 -9.28
N SER A 166 -10.14 13.90 -7.97
CA SER A 166 -10.91 14.84 -7.12
C SER A 166 -10.20 16.19 -6.92
N SER A 167 -8.88 16.20 -7.00
CA SER A 167 -8.02 17.38 -6.84
C SER A 167 -6.68 17.16 -7.55
N ALA A 168 -5.89 18.23 -7.74
CA ALA A 168 -4.52 18.09 -8.21
C ALA A 168 -3.64 17.26 -7.26
N GLU A 169 -3.86 17.34 -5.95
CA GLU A 169 -3.11 16.54 -4.96
C GLU A 169 -3.39 15.04 -5.13
N ASP A 170 -4.67 14.65 -5.28
CA ASP A 170 -5.08 13.27 -5.57
C ASP A 170 -4.48 12.76 -6.89
N LEU A 171 -4.47 13.60 -7.92
CA LEU A 171 -3.85 13.30 -9.21
C LEU A 171 -2.35 13.06 -9.07
N HIS A 172 -1.61 13.98 -8.42
CA HIS A 172 -0.16 13.85 -8.25
C HIS A 172 0.21 12.61 -7.43
N TRP A 173 -0.54 12.30 -6.37
CA TRP A 173 -0.33 11.08 -5.60
C TRP A 173 -0.49 9.83 -6.45
N ARG A 174 -1.56 9.73 -7.24
CA ARG A 174 -1.80 8.57 -8.11
C ARG A 174 -0.77 8.45 -9.20
N ALA A 175 -0.40 9.55 -9.85
CA ALA A 175 0.68 9.57 -10.83
C ALA A 175 1.99 9.05 -10.22
N PHE A 176 2.33 9.49 -9.01
CA PHE A 176 3.48 9.00 -8.25
C PHE A 176 3.36 7.53 -7.83
N LYS A 177 2.16 7.08 -7.45
CA LYS A 177 1.87 5.69 -7.03
C LYS A 177 1.99 4.69 -8.19
N HIS A 178 1.73 5.13 -9.41
CA HIS A 178 1.80 4.33 -10.64
C HIS A 178 3.08 4.58 -11.45
N ALA A 179 3.89 5.58 -11.07
CA ALA A 179 5.17 5.88 -11.73
C ALA A 179 6.16 4.70 -11.63
N HIS A 180 7.01 4.59 -12.65
CA HIS A 180 8.11 3.63 -12.80
C HIS A 180 7.68 2.16 -12.78
N GLY A 181 6.38 1.90 -12.93
CA GLY A 181 5.80 0.56 -13.02
C GLY A 181 5.96 -0.28 -11.75
N ASP A 182 7.11 -0.92 -11.58
CA ASP A 182 7.35 -1.92 -10.53
C ASP A 182 8.00 -1.37 -9.26
N ILE A 183 8.45 -0.11 -9.23
CA ILE A 183 9.19 0.45 -8.10
C ILE A 183 8.46 0.27 -6.76
N TRP A 184 7.14 0.50 -6.71
CA TRP A 184 6.35 0.32 -5.49
C TRP A 184 6.20 -1.15 -5.06
N ASN A 185 6.35 -2.10 -5.98
CA ASN A 185 6.45 -3.50 -5.61
C ASN A 185 7.79 -3.79 -4.94
N LEU A 186 8.87 -3.20 -5.42
CA LEU A 186 10.21 -3.27 -4.80
C LEU A 186 10.16 -2.66 -3.39
N LEU A 187 9.69 -1.41 -3.29
CA LEU A 187 9.51 -0.70 -2.01
C LEU A 187 8.63 -1.49 -1.04
N GLY A 188 7.59 -2.14 -1.56
CA GLY A 188 6.72 -3.01 -0.79
C GLY A 188 7.43 -4.18 -0.09
N THR A 189 8.57 -4.64 -0.61
CA THR A 189 9.37 -5.69 0.06
C THR A 189 10.07 -5.19 1.32
N MET A 190 10.34 -3.88 1.40
CA MET A 190 11.08 -3.24 2.49
C MET A 190 10.17 -2.64 3.54
N ILE A 191 9.11 -1.92 3.12
CA ILE A 191 8.31 -1.09 4.03
C ILE A 191 7.18 -1.87 4.72
N ARG A 192 6.65 -2.94 4.09
CA ARG A 192 5.49 -3.69 4.61
C ARG A 192 5.68 -4.31 5.99
N PRO A 193 6.85 -4.85 6.34
CA PRO A 193 7.08 -5.39 7.68
C PRO A 193 6.96 -4.37 8.80
N TYR A 194 7.28 -3.11 8.51
CA TYR A 194 7.12 -1.98 9.43
C TYR A 194 5.69 -1.45 9.51
N GLY A 195 4.70 -2.21 9.01
CA GLY A 195 3.31 -1.78 8.99
C GLY A 195 2.96 -0.82 7.85
N LEU A 196 3.91 -0.43 7.00
CA LEU A 196 3.67 0.59 5.97
C LEU A 196 3.07 0.01 4.69
N THR A 197 2.22 0.77 4.00
CA THR A 197 1.66 0.41 2.69
C THR A 197 1.27 1.67 1.93
N ALA A 198 1.67 1.76 0.65
CA ALA A 198 1.17 2.78 -0.26
C ALA A 198 0.06 2.20 -1.14
N ASP A 199 -1.07 2.90 -1.21
CA ASP A 199 -2.19 2.59 -2.11
C ASP A 199 -2.69 3.88 -2.80
N GLU A 200 -3.88 3.85 -3.42
CA GLU A 200 -4.44 5.01 -4.11
C GLU A 200 -4.72 6.21 -3.21
N ARG A 201 -4.74 6.05 -1.88
CA ARG A 201 -5.07 7.13 -0.92
C ARG A 201 -3.85 7.83 -0.34
N GLY A 202 -2.73 7.14 -0.24
CA GLY A 202 -1.54 7.67 0.42
C GLY A 202 -0.59 6.57 0.88
N LEU A 203 0.51 6.98 1.50
CA LEU A 203 1.27 6.11 2.39
C LEU A 203 0.49 5.96 3.69
N THR A 204 0.31 4.72 4.14
CA THR A 204 -0.43 4.38 5.36
C THR A 204 0.43 3.57 6.31
N ILE A 205 0.19 3.70 7.61
CA ILE A 205 0.71 2.82 8.64
C ILE A 205 -0.43 1.94 9.18
N ARG A 206 -0.14 0.66 9.45
CA ARG A 206 -1.09 -0.27 10.05
C ARG A 206 -0.96 -0.34 11.57
N ILE A 207 -2.11 -0.26 12.24
CA ILE A 207 -2.28 -0.60 13.66
C ILE A 207 -2.08 -2.11 13.82
N GLU A 208 -1.07 -2.51 14.59
CA GLU A 208 -0.60 -3.90 14.66
C GLU A 208 -1.63 -4.82 15.32
N GLU A 209 -2.28 -4.32 16.36
CA GLU A 209 -3.33 -5.00 17.13
C GLU A 209 -4.52 -5.37 16.23
N MET A 210 -4.79 -4.53 15.23
CA MET A 210 -5.94 -4.66 14.33
C MET A 210 -5.66 -5.52 13.10
N GLU A 211 -4.40 -5.63 12.67
CA GLU A 211 -4.07 -6.14 11.33
C GLU A 211 -4.37 -7.64 11.15
N LYS A 212 -4.35 -8.41 12.24
CA LYS A 212 -4.70 -9.85 12.23
C LYS A 212 -6.17 -10.08 11.89
N LEU A 213 -7.07 -9.19 12.31
CA LEU A 213 -8.51 -9.29 12.04
C LEU A 213 -8.91 -8.54 10.78
N SER A 214 -8.37 -7.34 10.55
CA SER A 214 -8.72 -6.52 9.39
C SER A 214 -7.59 -5.59 8.96
N GLN A 215 -6.86 -6.01 7.92
CA GLN A 215 -5.78 -5.20 7.33
C GLN A 215 -6.24 -3.90 6.66
N LYS A 216 -7.51 -3.80 6.26
CA LYS A 216 -8.04 -2.56 5.64
C LYS A 216 -8.40 -1.54 6.71
N ARG A 217 -9.02 -1.99 7.79
CA ARG A 217 -9.44 -1.11 8.90
C ARG A 217 -8.27 -0.66 9.75
N SER A 218 -7.18 -1.43 9.79
CA SER A 218 -5.99 -1.06 10.56
C SER A 218 -5.19 0.10 9.96
N ARG A 219 -5.55 0.64 8.79
CA ARG A 219 -4.75 1.65 8.09
C ARG A 219 -5.06 3.06 8.54
N VAL A 220 -4.01 3.80 8.89
CA VAL A 220 -4.03 5.24 9.14
C VAL A 220 -3.17 5.91 8.08
N VAL A 221 -3.73 6.88 7.36
CA VAL A 221 -3.01 7.63 6.31
C VAL A 221 -1.96 8.54 6.96
N LEU A 222 -0.72 8.44 6.49
CA LEU A 222 0.40 9.28 6.86
C LEU A 222 0.42 10.56 6.01
N SER A 223 0.58 10.40 4.69
CA SER A 223 0.56 11.49 3.73
C SER A 223 0.20 10.96 2.33
N ASN A 224 -0.44 11.82 1.53
CA ASN A 224 -0.67 11.64 0.10
C ASN A 224 0.22 12.58 -0.73
N LYS A 225 1.18 13.29 -0.12
CA LYS A 225 2.10 14.18 -0.82
C LYS A 225 3.38 13.42 -1.17
N PRO A 226 3.75 13.32 -2.47
CA PRO A 226 4.95 12.61 -2.89
C PRO A 226 6.21 13.06 -2.16
N CYS A 227 6.41 14.37 -1.96
CA CYS A 227 7.59 14.91 -1.29
C CYS A 227 7.73 14.41 0.16
N ASP A 228 6.68 14.56 0.99
CA ASP A 228 6.72 14.10 2.38
C ASP A 228 6.98 12.59 2.47
N VAL A 229 6.39 11.82 1.55
CA VAL A 229 6.60 10.37 1.49
C VAL A 229 8.04 10.03 1.10
N LEU A 230 8.64 10.73 0.14
CA LEU A 230 10.03 10.51 -0.23
C LEU A 230 10.99 10.86 0.89
N GLU A 231 10.79 11.99 1.56
CA GLU A 231 11.57 12.40 2.72
C GLU A 231 11.47 11.38 3.87
N PHE A 232 10.26 10.91 4.17
CA PHE A 232 10.04 9.89 5.19
C PHE A 232 10.68 8.55 4.83
N LEU A 233 10.66 8.15 3.55
CA LEU A 233 11.32 6.94 3.07
C LEU A 233 12.84 7.13 2.90
N GLY A 234 13.38 8.35 3.05
CA GLY A 234 14.80 8.67 2.86
C GLY A 234 15.26 8.64 1.40
N MET A 235 14.35 8.89 0.47
CA MET A 235 14.55 8.75 -0.97
C MET A 235 14.58 10.10 -1.72
N ASP A 236 14.52 11.21 -1.00
CA ASP A 236 14.49 12.58 -1.51
C ASP A 236 15.86 13.10 -2.02
N ASN A 237 16.97 12.45 -1.63
CA ASN A 237 18.34 12.93 -1.87
C ASN A 237 19.15 12.12 -2.90
N TYR A 238 18.54 11.69 -4.02
CA TYR A 238 19.24 10.93 -5.07
C TYR A 238 19.50 11.75 -6.35
N PRO A 239 20.68 11.62 -7.01
CA PRO A 239 21.85 10.85 -6.55
C PRO A 239 22.48 11.51 -5.30
N PRO A 240 23.11 10.74 -4.40
CA PRO A 240 23.71 11.31 -3.20
C PRO A 240 24.75 12.35 -3.62
N THR A 241 24.53 13.61 -3.25
CA THR A 241 25.42 14.74 -3.56
C THR A 241 26.79 14.67 -2.87
N SER A 242 26.99 13.66 -2.02
CA SER A 242 28.24 13.38 -1.32
C SER A 242 28.40 11.87 -1.15
N THR A 243 29.61 11.36 -1.36
CA THR A 243 30.01 9.99 -1.01
C THR A 243 29.93 9.72 0.51
N ALA A 244 29.69 10.74 1.32
CA ALA A 244 29.30 10.62 2.72
C ALA A 244 27.77 10.70 2.83
N ARG A 245 27.13 9.58 3.21
CA ARG A 245 25.78 9.62 3.79
C ARG A 245 25.84 10.42 5.09
N PRO A 246 24.74 11.11 5.48
CA PRO A 246 24.63 11.67 6.82
C PRO A 246 24.86 10.53 7.82
N GLU A 247 25.81 10.68 8.72
CA GLU A 247 26.05 9.74 9.80
C GLU A 247 24.73 9.46 10.53
N LEU A 248 24.41 8.18 10.65
CA LEU A 248 23.21 7.69 11.35
C LEU A 248 23.28 7.90 12.88
N GLU A 249 24.16 8.78 13.36
CA GLU A 249 24.31 9.12 14.78
C GLU A 249 23.17 9.99 15.30
N ASN A 250 22.37 10.60 14.43
CA ASN A 250 21.20 11.39 14.85
C ASN A 250 19.92 10.54 14.91
N LYS A 251 19.88 9.56 15.81
CA LYS A 251 18.62 8.94 16.25
C LYS A 251 17.71 10.04 16.84
N GLY A 252 16.81 10.59 16.03
CA GLY A 252 15.72 11.46 16.51
C GLY A 252 15.74 12.92 16.04
N LYS A 253 16.63 13.34 15.14
CA LYS A 253 16.56 14.68 14.54
C LYS A 253 16.00 14.60 13.12
N VAL A 254 14.75 15.05 12.94
CA VAL A 254 14.18 15.32 11.62
C VAL A 254 15.13 16.32 10.94
N ILE A 255 15.82 15.88 9.89
CA ILE A 255 16.62 16.80 9.07
C ILE A 255 15.61 17.58 8.24
N THR A 256 15.07 18.66 8.81
CA THR A 256 14.28 19.67 8.09
C THR A 256 15.23 20.51 7.23
N GLY A 257 15.94 19.86 6.31
CA GLY A 257 16.74 20.51 5.28
C GLY A 257 15.98 20.34 3.98
N ARG A 258 15.18 21.35 3.60
CA ARG A 258 14.53 21.44 2.29
C ARG A 258 15.63 21.52 1.22
N LEU A 259 16.27 20.40 0.89
CA LEU A 259 17.28 20.31 -0.14
C LEU A 259 16.56 20.27 -1.48
N ALA A 260 16.76 21.35 -2.23
CA ALA A 260 16.24 21.61 -3.56
C ALA A 260 16.88 20.72 -4.63
N ASN A 261 16.90 19.41 -4.43
CA ASN A 261 17.27 18.48 -5.49
C ASN A 261 16.03 18.18 -6.31
N ALA A 262 16.12 18.44 -7.62
CA ALA A 262 15.08 18.09 -8.57
C ALA A 262 14.84 16.57 -8.46
N SER A 263 13.78 16.20 -7.74
CA SER A 263 13.37 14.81 -7.55
C SER A 263 13.45 14.11 -8.90
N ILE A 264 14.12 12.97 -8.98
CA ILE A 264 14.21 12.15 -10.19
C ILE A 264 12.85 11.55 -10.58
N TRP A 265 11.85 11.59 -9.69
CA TRP A 265 10.54 10.96 -9.88
C TRP A 265 9.70 11.42 -11.07
N PRO A 266 9.73 12.69 -11.54
CA PRO A 266 9.03 13.09 -12.74
C PRO A 266 9.77 12.67 -14.01
N LYS A 267 10.96 12.05 -13.93
CA LYS A 267 11.75 11.57 -15.07
C LYS A 267 11.90 10.06 -15.04
N GLN A 268 11.84 9.42 -16.20
CA GLN A 268 12.10 7.99 -16.33
C GLN A 268 13.56 7.68 -15.94
N PHE A 269 13.78 6.56 -15.25
CA PHE A 269 15.13 6.06 -15.02
C PHE A 269 15.79 5.67 -16.36
N PRO A 270 17.08 5.98 -16.57
CA PRO A 270 17.82 5.53 -17.75
C PRO A 270 17.86 4.01 -17.89
N THR A 271 18.05 3.31 -16.77
CA THR A 271 18.14 1.84 -16.74
C THR A 271 17.34 1.24 -15.58
N ILE A 272 17.00 -0.04 -15.69
CA ILE A 272 16.40 -0.82 -14.60
C ILE A 272 17.36 -0.86 -13.39
N HIS A 273 18.68 -0.93 -13.64
CA HIS A 273 19.68 -0.99 -12.59
C HIS A 273 19.72 0.30 -11.76
N GLU A 274 19.67 1.48 -12.38
CA GLU A 274 19.58 2.75 -11.65
C GLU A 274 18.30 2.86 -10.81
N MET A 275 17.19 2.32 -11.31
CA MET A 275 15.95 2.25 -10.52
C MET A 275 16.11 1.33 -9.29
N TYR A 276 16.89 0.25 -9.39
CA TYR A 276 17.20 -0.63 -8.26
C TYR A 276 18.11 0.03 -7.23
N GLU A 277 19.19 0.67 -7.67
CA GLU A 277 20.06 1.47 -6.81
C GLU A 277 19.26 2.54 -6.07
N TYR A 278 18.36 3.21 -6.79
CA TYR A 278 17.47 4.19 -6.19
C TYR A 278 16.52 3.56 -5.15
N ALA A 279 15.88 2.43 -5.45
CA ALA A 279 15.03 1.72 -4.50
C ALA A 279 15.81 1.29 -3.24
N ALA A 280 17.08 0.90 -3.39
CA ALA A 280 17.97 0.53 -2.30
C ALA A 280 18.40 1.70 -1.41
N THR A 281 18.10 2.95 -1.79
CA THR A 281 18.28 4.12 -0.90
C THR A 281 17.21 4.25 0.17
N CYS A 282 16.13 3.47 0.08
CA CYS A 282 15.07 3.47 1.09
C CYS A 282 15.66 3.28 2.49
N ARG A 283 15.24 4.11 3.44
CA ARG A 283 15.65 4.10 4.85
C ARG A 283 15.48 2.73 5.52
N MET A 284 14.54 1.93 5.04
CA MET A 284 14.25 0.59 5.55
C MET A 284 14.92 -0.54 4.74
N PHE A 285 15.78 -0.21 3.76
CA PHE A 285 16.59 -1.19 3.03
C PHE A 285 17.72 -1.72 3.91
N TRP A 286 17.87 -3.04 3.93
CA TRP A 286 18.99 -3.74 4.54
C TRP A 286 19.16 -5.12 3.90
N LEU A 287 20.36 -5.69 3.99
CA LEU A 287 20.74 -6.91 3.30
C LEU A 287 21.43 -7.90 4.24
N LYS A 288 20.78 -9.03 4.54
CA LYS A 288 21.41 -10.12 5.32
C LYS A 288 22.61 -10.70 4.55
N PRO A 289 23.80 -10.83 5.16
CA PRO A 289 24.93 -11.57 4.58
C PRO A 289 24.57 -13.05 4.38
N GLU A 290 25.22 -13.71 3.42
CA GLU A 290 25.12 -15.17 3.28
C GLU A 290 25.88 -15.86 4.41
N THR A 291 25.22 -16.78 5.13
CA THR A 291 25.88 -17.65 6.10
C THR A 291 26.68 -18.72 5.36
N PRO A 292 27.98 -18.93 5.66
CA PRO A 292 28.76 -20.00 5.04
C PRO A 292 28.13 -21.36 5.34
N PRO A 293 28.18 -22.33 4.41
CA PRO A 293 27.52 -23.64 4.56
C PRO A 293 28.04 -24.51 5.71
N ASN A 294 29.13 -24.13 6.40
CA ASN A 294 29.82 -24.95 7.40
C ASN A 294 29.98 -24.30 8.79
N SER A 295 29.06 -23.43 9.23
CA SER A 295 29.02 -23.03 10.65
C SER A 295 28.29 -24.10 11.47
N PRO A 296 28.96 -24.84 12.38
CA PRO A 296 28.29 -25.82 13.23
C PRO A 296 27.50 -25.10 14.33
N GLY A 297 26.19 -25.31 14.34
CA GLY A 297 25.32 -25.00 15.49
C GLY A 297 24.38 -23.81 15.29
N GLN A 298 23.09 -24.09 15.52
CA GLN A 298 21.92 -23.20 15.55
C GLN A 298 21.25 -22.89 14.20
N SER A 299 20.74 -23.94 13.55
CA SER A 299 19.36 -23.85 13.05
C SER A 299 18.43 -23.95 14.27
N ASP A 300 18.26 -22.86 15.01
CA ASP A 300 17.15 -22.76 15.96
C ASP A 300 15.87 -22.71 15.12
N GLU A 301 15.20 -23.86 14.96
CA GLU A 301 13.88 -23.98 14.32
C GLU A 301 12.80 -23.11 15.00
N ASN A 302 13.14 -22.45 16.12
CA ASN A 302 12.28 -21.58 16.91
C ASN A 302 12.60 -20.09 16.80
N ASP A 303 13.66 -19.68 16.09
CA ASP A 303 13.90 -18.26 15.83
C ASP A 303 12.99 -17.81 14.68
N GLU A 304 11.85 -17.21 15.04
CA GLU A 304 11.00 -16.47 14.10
C GLU A 304 11.94 -15.52 13.32
N PRO A 305 12.11 -15.67 11.99
CA PRO A 305 13.04 -14.84 11.24
C PRO A 305 12.69 -13.37 11.53
N PRO A 306 13.69 -12.50 11.79
CA PRO A 306 13.44 -11.14 12.23
C PRO A 306 12.36 -10.53 11.35
N ARG A 307 11.28 -10.07 11.99
CA ARG A 307 10.09 -9.55 11.30
C ARG A 307 10.49 -8.35 10.46
N GLY A 308 10.86 -8.61 9.22
CA GLY A 308 10.94 -7.60 8.20
C GLY A 308 12.27 -7.34 7.55
N GLY A 309 12.25 -7.49 6.23
CA GLY A 309 13.31 -7.12 5.32
C GLY A 309 13.26 -7.99 4.09
N ILE A 310 14.16 -7.72 3.15
CA ILE A 310 14.47 -8.59 2.01
C ILE A 310 14.87 -10.01 2.46
N SER A 311 15.10 -10.22 3.76
CA SER A 311 15.33 -11.51 4.40
C SER A 311 14.26 -12.57 4.12
N HIS A 312 13.00 -12.24 3.79
CA HIS A 312 12.04 -13.29 3.38
C HIS A 312 12.35 -13.92 2.02
N TYR A 313 13.28 -13.32 1.26
CA TYR A 313 13.83 -13.87 0.01
C TYR A 313 15.21 -14.50 0.24
N THR A 314 15.52 -14.93 1.47
CA THR A 314 16.76 -15.67 1.77
C THR A 314 16.81 -16.97 0.99
N ILE A 315 17.94 -17.15 0.31
CA ILE A 315 18.36 -18.38 -0.34
C ILE A 315 18.85 -19.30 0.78
N GLU A 316 18.14 -20.39 1.05
CA GLU A 316 18.75 -21.55 1.71
C GLU A 316 19.67 -22.19 0.66
N SER A 317 20.97 -22.27 0.96
CA SER A 317 22.02 -23.02 0.28
C SER A 317 21.71 -23.54 -1.14
N GLU A 318 22.36 -22.93 -2.13
CA GLU A 318 22.41 -23.35 -3.54
C GLU A 318 21.06 -23.40 -4.27
N GLY A 319 20.60 -22.23 -4.72
CA GLY A 319 19.52 -22.13 -5.70
C GLY A 319 18.66 -20.88 -5.53
N ALA A 320 17.96 -20.49 -6.59
CA ALA A 320 16.93 -19.45 -6.54
C ALA A 320 15.97 -19.70 -5.35
N PRO A 321 15.41 -18.64 -4.71
CA PRO A 321 14.53 -18.81 -3.55
C PRO A 321 13.44 -19.85 -3.87
N LYS A 322 13.32 -20.89 -3.03
CA LYS A 322 12.27 -21.91 -3.19
C LYS A 322 10.93 -21.17 -3.22
N LYS A 323 10.29 -21.12 -4.40
CA LYS A 323 9.06 -20.36 -4.65
C LYS A 323 7.95 -20.71 -3.65
N GLU A 324 8.02 -21.90 -3.06
CA GLU A 324 7.10 -22.45 -2.06
C GLU A 324 7.03 -21.62 -0.77
N ASN A 325 8.13 -21.00 -0.33
CA ASN A 325 8.19 -20.21 0.92
C ASN A 325 7.70 -18.76 0.76
N LEU A 326 7.43 -18.32 -0.46
CA LEU A 326 6.95 -16.95 -0.73
C LEU A 326 5.45 -16.84 -0.48
N LYS A 327 5.00 -15.69 0.05
CA LYS A 327 3.56 -15.39 0.14
C LYS A 327 2.91 -15.47 -1.25
N SER A 328 1.64 -15.89 -1.32
CA SER A 328 0.89 -16.07 -2.58
C SER A 328 0.96 -14.85 -3.51
N GLN A 329 0.88 -13.64 -2.96
CA GLN A 329 1.02 -12.41 -3.74
C GLN A 329 2.42 -12.24 -4.34
N ASP A 330 3.47 -12.55 -3.58
CA ASP A 330 4.85 -12.43 -4.05
C ASP A 330 5.14 -13.50 -5.11
N ARG A 331 4.62 -14.72 -4.97
CA ARG A 331 4.66 -15.74 -6.04
C ARG A 331 4.02 -15.23 -7.34
N ARG A 332 2.84 -14.61 -7.23
CA ARG A 332 2.17 -14.00 -8.40
C ARG A 332 3.00 -12.88 -9.02
N ARG A 333 3.62 -12.03 -8.20
CA ARG A 333 4.52 -10.96 -8.69
C ARG A 333 5.72 -11.55 -9.41
N MET A 334 6.41 -12.52 -8.82
CA MET A 334 7.53 -13.23 -9.46
C MET A 334 7.15 -13.79 -10.83
N ASN A 335 5.94 -14.33 -10.99
CA ASN A 335 5.49 -14.87 -12.28
C ASN A 335 5.10 -13.79 -13.30
N MET A 336 4.46 -12.70 -12.87
CA MET A 336 3.85 -11.73 -13.78
C MET A 336 4.67 -10.44 -14.01
N ARG A 337 5.69 -10.18 -13.19
CA ARG A 337 6.42 -8.90 -13.15
C ARG A 337 7.92 -9.13 -13.35
N PRO A 338 8.43 -9.02 -14.60
CA PRO A 338 9.83 -9.31 -14.90
C PRO A 338 10.83 -8.43 -14.16
N VAL A 339 10.53 -7.14 -13.96
CA VAL A 339 11.40 -6.22 -13.21
C VAL A 339 11.43 -6.62 -11.74
N PHE A 340 10.27 -6.86 -11.11
CA PHE A 340 10.24 -7.41 -9.75
C PHE A 340 11.01 -8.74 -9.62
N ARG A 341 10.90 -9.64 -10.61
CA ARG A 341 11.63 -10.92 -10.61
C ARG A 341 13.15 -10.70 -10.65
N LYS A 342 13.64 -9.85 -11.57
CA LYS A 342 15.07 -9.52 -11.69
C LYS A 342 15.64 -8.87 -10.42
N TRP A 343 14.85 -8.05 -9.73
CA TRP A 343 15.24 -7.52 -8.41
C TRP A 343 15.56 -8.63 -7.41
N ILE A 344 14.69 -9.64 -7.30
CA ILE A 344 14.84 -10.76 -6.37
C ILE A 344 15.92 -11.76 -6.81
N GLU A 345 15.97 -12.11 -8.10
CA GLU A 345 16.81 -13.20 -8.61
C GLU A 345 18.20 -12.75 -9.06
N GLN A 346 18.43 -11.46 -9.29
CA GLN A 346 19.71 -10.95 -9.83
C GLN A 346 20.30 -9.85 -8.96
N PHE A 347 19.59 -8.74 -8.77
CA PHE A 347 20.14 -7.56 -8.10
C PHE A 347 20.45 -7.80 -6.62
N LEU A 348 19.52 -8.38 -5.86
CA LEU A 348 19.75 -8.65 -4.45
C LEU A 348 20.85 -9.70 -4.20
N PRO A 349 20.92 -10.83 -4.94
CA PRO A 349 22.07 -11.73 -4.90
C PRO A 349 23.40 -11.05 -5.24
N SER A 350 23.47 -10.24 -6.30
CA SER A 350 24.72 -9.58 -6.67
C SER A 350 25.24 -8.63 -5.59
N LEU A 351 24.33 -7.93 -4.89
CA LEU A 351 24.71 -7.11 -3.73
C LEU A 351 25.22 -7.97 -2.55
N ARG A 352 24.68 -9.17 -2.35
CA ARG A 352 25.15 -10.09 -1.30
C ARG A 352 26.52 -10.64 -1.62
N GLU A 353 26.77 -11.00 -2.87
CA GLU A 353 28.08 -11.45 -3.35
C GLU A 353 29.13 -10.34 -3.15
N GLU A 354 28.81 -9.09 -3.50
CA GLU A 354 29.69 -7.96 -3.27
C GLU A 354 29.99 -7.75 -1.77
N LEU A 355 28.97 -7.85 -0.91
CA LEU A 355 29.12 -7.79 0.55
C LEU A 355 30.02 -8.93 1.06
N SER A 356 29.76 -10.17 0.64
CA SER A 356 30.53 -11.34 1.03
C SER A 356 31.99 -11.24 0.59
N ALA A 357 32.25 -10.78 -0.63
CA ALA A 357 33.60 -10.55 -1.14
C ALA A 357 34.36 -9.49 -0.33
N LYS A 358 33.70 -8.37 0.01
CA LYS A 358 34.26 -7.33 0.88
C LYS A 358 34.56 -7.81 2.30
N LEU A 359 33.66 -8.61 2.89
CA LEU A 359 33.87 -9.21 4.21
C LEU A 359 34.98 -10.27 4.21
N ALA A 360 35.10 -11.07 3.16
CA ALA A 360 36.15 -12.07 3.01
C ALA A 360 37.54 -11.40 2.83
N GLY A 361 37.63 -10.35 2.00
CA GLY A 361 38.84 -9.56 1.83
C GLY A 361 39.32 -8.91 3.14
N SER A 362 38.39 -8.42 3.97
CA SER A 362 38.68 -7.91 5.33
C SER A 362 39.32 -8.95 6.24
N ARG A 363 38.73 -10.17 6.27
CA ARG A 363 39.21 -11.26 7.10
C ARG A 363 40.60 -11.70 6.67
N ALA A 364 40.86 -11.79 5.36
CA ALA A 364 42.17 -12.11 4.82
C ALA A 364 43.23 -11.06 5.20
N ALA A 365 42.90 -9.76 5.13
CA ALA A 365 43.80 -8.68 5.51
C ALA A 365 44.11 -8.64 7.02
N LYS A 366 43.13 -8.99 7.88
CA LYS A 366 43.34 -9.10 9.34
C LYS A 366 44.23 -10.30 9.72
N ILE A 367 44.19 -11.39 8.96
CA ILE A 367 45.01 -12.59 9.21
C ILE A 367 46.47 -12.39 8.79
N SER A 368 46.76 -11.52 7.81
CA SER A 368 48.12 -11.25 7.34
C SER A 368 48.86 -10.13 8.10
N ALA A 369 48.26 -9.52 9.13
CA ALA A 369 48.91 -8.49 9.92
C ALA A 369 49.95 -9.11 10.89
N PRO A 370 51.20 -8.61 10.96
CA PRO A 370 52.23 -9.19 11.82
C PRO A 370 51.90 -8.95 13.30
N VAL A 371 51.82 -10.02 14.09
CA VAL A 371 51.76 -9.97 15.55
C VAL A 371 53.13 -9.52 16.05
N GLY A 372 53.23 -8.26 16.48
CA GLY A 372 54.44 -7.73 17.13
C GLY A 372 54.65 -8.37 18.50
N ASN A 373 55.76 -9.11 18.65
CA ASN A 373 56.27 -9.57 19.93
C ASN A 373 56.79 -8.37 20.74
N GLU A 374 56.18 -8.07 21.88
CA GLU A 374 56.83 -7.28 22.93
C GLU A 374 56.95 -8.12 24.21
N THR A 375 58.12 -8.76 24.33
CA THR A 375 58.66 -9.27 25.59
C THR A 375 59.81 -8.35 26.03
N GLU A 376 59.78 -7.99 27.31
CA GLU A 376 60.87 -7.49 28.15
C GLU A 376 61.32 -6.03 28.00
N LYS A 377 60.96 -5.21 29.02
CA LYS A 377 61.93 -4.81 30.06
C LYS A 377 61.25 -4.30 31.33
N ARG A 378 61.77 -4.80 32.45
CA ARG A 378 61.39 -4.59 33.85
C ARG A 378 62.45 -3.68 34.49
N ALA A 379 62.06 -2.62 35.23
CA ALA A 379 62.66 -2.20 36.51
C ALA A 379 62.16 -0.83 37.03
N ASN A 380 61.52 -0.88 38.21
CA ASN A 380 61.66 -0.06 39.42
C ASN A 380 61.67 1.49 39.39
N SER A 381 60.75 2.07 40.20
CA SER A 381 61.05 2.82 41.45
C SER A 381 60.28 4.15 41.63
N SER A 382 59.31 4.13 42.56
CA SER A 382 59.08 5.04 43.70
C SER A 382 59.04 6.59 43.55
N GLN A 383 57.90 7.11 44.03
CA GLN A 383 57.71 8.26 44.95
C GLN A 383 57.74 9.73 44.48
N THR A 384 56.55 10.35 44.65
CA THR A 384 56.22 11.68 45.24
C THR A 384 56.55 13.02 44.55
N ASP A 385 55.49 13.85 44.57
CA ASP A 385 55.40 15.30 44.73
C ASP A 385 55.47 16.27 43.53
N GLN A 386 54.28 16.85 43.28
CA GLN A 386 53.95 18.27 43.23
C GLN A 386 54.53 19.23 42.16
N LEU A 387 53.57 20.05 41.69
CA LEU A 387 53.64 21.44 41.20
C LEU A 387 53.94 21.71 39.71
N VAL A 388 52.82 21.96 39.00
CA VAL A 388 52.52 23.16 38.19
C VAL A 388 53.67 23.77 37.38
N THR A 389 53.57 23.73 36.05
CA THR A 389 53.47 24.93 35.17
C THR A 389 53.20 24.56 33.69
N ASN A 390 52.03 24.98 33.22
CA ASN A 390 51.63 25.46 31.89
C ASN A 390 52.51 25.25 30.62
N ARG A 391 51.81 24.72 29.58
CA ARG A 391 51.66 25.16 28.17
C ARG A 391 52.28 24.31 27.03
N HIS A 392 51.36 23.91 26.13
CA HIS A 392 51.46 23.64 24.68
C HIS A 392 52.36 22.48 24.22
N THR A 393 51.76 21.40 23.70
CA THR A 393 51.66 21.05 22.25
C THR A 393 51.12 19.63 22.07
N ASP A 394 50.28 19.48 21.04
CA ASP A 394 49.97 18.27 20.24
C ASP A 394 50.52 16.91 20.68
N THR A 395 49.61 15.95 20.89
CA THR A 395 49.62 14.71 20.08
C THR A 395 48.25 14.03 20.14
N SER A 396 47.49 14.19 19.06
CA SER A 396 46.41 13.28 18.68
C SER A 396 47.00 11.91 18.35
N VAL A 397 46.57 10.87 19.06
CA VAL A 397 46.73 9.49 18.59
C VAL A 397 45.39 9.09 17.97
N GLU A 398 45.21 9.47 16.71
CA GLU A 398 44.21 8.86 15.83
C GLU A 398 44.61 7.39 15.62
N SER A 399 43.71 6.47 15.93
CA SER A 399 43.80 5.08 15.50
C SER A 399 42.95 4.93 14.23
N PRO A 400 43.55 4.73 13.03
CA PRO A 400 42.79 4.52 11.81
C PRO A 400 42.41 3.03 11.72
N SER A 401 41.25 2.66 12.26
CA SER A 401 40.60 1.43 11.84
C SER A 401 39.74 1.76 10.62
N ASP A 402 40.27 1.49 9.43
CA ASP A 402 39.56 1.56 8.15
C ASP A 402 38.32 0.65 8.19
N GLU A 403 37.19 1.25 8.57
CA GLU A 403 35.89 0.61 8.61
C GLU A 403 35.39 0.44 7.17
N ILE A 404 35.13 -0.81 6.78
CA ILE A 404 34.78 -1.17 5.40
C ILE A 404 33.39 -0.59 5.07
N LYS A 405 33.37 0.47 4.26
CA LYS A 405 32.15 1.13 3.79
C LYS A 405 31.44 0.30 2.72
N PHE A 406 30.77 -0.79 3.12
CA PHE A 406 29.68 -1.34 2.30
C PHE A 406 28.45 -0.42 2.47
N PRO A 407 27.81 0.05 1.38
CA PRO A 407 26.84 1.14 1.47
C PRO A 407 25.49 0.74 2.10
N TYR A 408 25.27 -0.56 2.36
CA TYR A 408 23.99 -1.07 2.83
C TYR A 408 24.09 -1.71 4.22
N PRO A 409 23.15 -1.42 5.13
CA PRO A 409 23.08 -2.09 6.44
C PRO A 409 22.92 -3.60 6.29
N THR A 410 23.56 -4.38 7.17
CA THR A 410 23.52 -5.86 7.15
C THR A 410 22.44 -6.48 8.04
N SER A 411 21.77 -5.64 8.83
CA SER A 411 20.64 -5.99 9.71
C SER A 411 19.58 -4.88 9.66
N PRO A 412 18.34 -5.14 10.12
CA PRO A 412 17.33 -4.08 10.26
C PRO A 412 17.87 -2.92 11.09
N VAL A 413 17.85 -1.72 10.52
CA VAL A 413 18.28 -0.49 11.20
C VAL A 413 17.24 0.00 12.20
N TYR A 414 15.97 -0.30 11.93
CA TYR A 414 14.83 0.15 12.72
C TYR A 414 14.01 -1.03 13.20
N THR A 415 13.30 -0.86 14.30
CA THR A 415 12.15 -1.69 14.68
C THR A 415 10.85 -1.13 14.11
N ARG A 416 9.76 -1.92 14.17
CA ARG A 416 8.42 -1.44 13.77
C ARG A 416 7.96 -0.28 14.65
N GLU A 417 8.28 -0.34 15.94
CA GLU A 417 7.97 0.68 16.93
C GLU A 417 8.74 1.98 16.64
N GLU A 418 10.02 1.89 16.29
CA GLU A 418 10.83 3.05 15.91
C GLU A 418 10.30 3.71 14.63
N ILE A 419 9.89 2.94 13.61
CA ILE A 419 9.25 3.49 12.41
C ILE A 419 7.91 4.14 12.73
N ARG A 420 7.11 3.56 13.64
CA ARG A 420 5.85 4.16 14.09
C ARG A 420 6.08 5.48 14.82
N ALA A 421 7.04 5.53 15.75
CA ALA A 421 7.41 6.75 16.44
C ALA A 421 7.91 7.83 15.46
N LEU A 422 8.73 7.43 14.48
CA LEU A 422 9.19 8.32 13.42
C LEU A 422 8.03 8.83 12.56
N ALA A 423 7.03 8.00 12.25
CA ALA A 423 5.85 8.43 11.52
C ALA A 423 5.03 9.46 12.32
N PHE A 424 4.87 9.25 13.63
CA PHE A 424 4.18 10.22 14.50
C PHE A 424 4.92 11.56 14.58
N ALA A 425 6.26 11.52 14.63
CA ALA A 425 7.08 12.73 14.62
C ALA A 425 7.08 13.45 13.25
N SER A 426 7.01 12.70 12.15
CA SER A 426 7.09 13.26 10.79
C SER A 426 5.74 13.80 10.29
N PHE A 427 4.62 13.26 10.78
CA PHE A 427 3.28 13.58 10.28
C PHE A 427 2.36 14.03 11.43
N PRO A 428 2.17 15.35 11.63
CA PRO A 428 1.32 15.89 12.69
C PRO A 428 -0.12 15.36 12.63
N GLY A 429 -0.69 15.04 13.79
CA GLY A 429 -2.06 14.53 13.94
C GLY A 429 -2.25 13.05 13.58
N VAL A 430 -1.24 12.36 13.06
CA VAL A 430 -1.32 10.91 12.80
C VAL A 430 -1.41 10.11 14.10
N GLN A 431 -0.67 10.49 15.14
CA GLN A 431 -0.69 9.80 16.43
C GLN A 431 -2.09 9.79 17.03
N GLU A 432 -2.76 10.94 17.11
CA GLU A 432 -4.11 11.06 17.64
C GLU A 432 -5.12 10.19 16.86
N LYS A 433 -5.03 10.21 15.53
CA LYS A 433 -5.87 9.35 14.67
C LYS A 433 -5.61 7.88 14.91
N TYR A 434 -4.34 7.48 15.03
CA TYR A 434 -3.95 6.09 15.29
C TYR A 434 -4.49 5.62 16.65
N GLU A 435 -4.30 6.40 17.70
CA GLU A 435 -4.76 6.08 19.05
C GLU A 435 -6.29 6.05 19.13
N SER A 436 -6.98 6.99 18.46
CA SER A 436 -8.43 7.01 18.37
C SER A 436 -9.00 5.76 17.67
N GLU A 437 -8.42 5.36 16.53
CA GLU A 437 -8.84 4.15 15.81
C GLU A 437 -8.56 2.88 16.62
N LEU A 438 -7.41 2.80 17.28
CA LEU A 438 -7.07 1.68 18.16
C LEU A 438 -8.03 1.60 19.36
N ALA A 439 -8.39 2.73 19.97
CA ALA A 439 -9.35 2.79 21.07
C ALA A 439 -10.75 2.36 20.63
N SER A 440 -11.23 2.90 19.51
CA SER A 440 -12.52 2.52 18.90
C SER A 440 -12.60 1.02 18.62
N TRP A 441 -11.56 0.47 18.00
CA TRP A 441 -11.48 -0.97 17.73
C TRP A 441 -11.41 -1.81 19.00
N THR A 442 -10.65 -1.38 20.01
CA THR A 442 -10.56 -2.08 21.30
C THR A 442 -11.92 -2.13 21.99
N ASN A 443 -12.67 -1.02 21.98
CA ASN A 443 -14.02 -0.93 22.51
C ASN A 443 -14.99 -1.86 21.77
N GLU A 444 -14.86 -1.96 20.44
CA GLU A 444 -15.66 -2.90 19.65
C GLU A 444 -15.31 -4.37 19.95
N GLN A 445 -14.03 -4.72 20.06
CA GLN A 445 -13.62 -6.08 20.44
C GLN A 445 -14.11 -6.45 21.83
N ASN A 446 -14.01 -5.52 22.79
CA ASN A 446 -14.56 -5.67 24.12
C ASN A 446 -16.09 -5.88 24.06
N THR A 447 -16.83 -5.04 23.33
CA THR A 447 -18.27 -5.18 23.08
C THR A 447 -18.62 -6.55 22.49
N ASN A 448 -17.87 -7.01 21.49
CA ASN A 448 -18.08 -8.32 20.86
C ASN A 448 -17.78 -9.47 21.82
N ALA A 449 -16.78 -9.33 22.69
CA ALA A 449 -16.51 -10.30 23.74
C ALA A 449 -17.68 -10.40 24.73
N ILE A 450 -18.26 -9.28 25.17
CA ILE A 450 -19.47 -9.28 26.01
C ILE A 450 -20.62 -9.98 25.29
N LYS A 451 -20.89 -9.64 24.02
CA LYS A 451 -21.96 -10.28 23.21
C LYS A 451 -21.81 -11.79 23.08
N ARG A 452 -20.57 -12.31 23.07
CA ARG A 452 -20.28 -13.75 23.07
C ARG A 452 -20.50 -14.37 24.45
N GLY A 453 -20.04 -13.69 25.51
CA GLY A 453 -20.19 -14.13 26.90
C GLY A 453 -21.65 -14.29 27.35
N LEU A 454 -22.58 -13.48 26.84
CA LEU A 454 -24.02 -13.58 27.17
C LEU A 454 -24.61 -15.00 27.05
N LYS A 455 -24.12 -15.81 26.10
CA LYS A 455 -24.61 -17.19 25.92
C LYS A 455 -24.26 -18.09 27.11
N GLU A 456 -23.08 -17.87 27.67
CA GLU A 456 -22.49 -18.66 28.76
C GLU A 456 -22.96 -18.18 30.13
N TRP A 457 -23.15 -16.87 30.29
CA TRP A 457 -23.50 -16.25 31.58
C TRP A 457 -24.97 -16.41 31.97
N ILE A 458 -25.87 -16.65 31.02
CA ILE A 458 -27.23 -17.07 31.38
C ILE A 458 -27.11 -18.47 31.99
N PRO A 459 -27.58 -18.72 33.22
CA PRO A 459 -27.56 -20.05 33.83
C PRO A 459 -28.42 -21.05 33.06
N LYS A 460 -28.00 -22.31 32.99
CA LYS A 460 -28.77 -23.39 32.33
C LYS A 460 -29.75 -24.01 33.33
N ARG A 461 -31.02 -24.12 32.96
CA ARG A 461 -32.06 -24.82 33.74
C ARG A 461 -32.83 -25.78 32.81
N GLU A 462 -33.34 -26.88 33.37
CA GLU A 462 -33.99 -27.94 32.61
C GLU A 462 -35.25 -27.48 31.86
N TRP A 463 -35.99 -26.51 32.42
CA TRP A 463 -37.21 -25.97 31.81
C TRP A 463 -36.96 -24.98 30.66
N GLN A 464 -35.72 -24.50 30.48
CA GLN A 464 -35.40 -23.49 29.46
C GLN A 464 -35.37 -24.12 28.07
N THR A 465 -36.24 -23.68 27.18
CA THR A 465 -36.19 -24.08 25.76
C THR A 465 -35.08 -23.35 25.01
N VAL A 466 -34.66 -23.90 23.87
CA VAL A 466 -33.71 -23.24 22.96
C VAL A 466 -34.23 -21.86 22.52
N GLN A 467 -35.54 -21.76 22.24
CA GLN A 467 -36.20 -20.53 21.88
C GLN A 467 -36.14 -19.50 23.01
N TRP A 468 -36.54 -19.90 24.23
CA TRP A 468 -36.54 -19.02 25.39
C TRP A 468 -35.14 -18.44 25.67
N ARG A 469 -34.09 -19.29 25.60
CA ARG A 469 -32.71 -18.80 25.75
C ARG A 469 -32.30 -17.83 24.65
N GLY A 470 -32.73 -18.07 23.41
CA GLY A 470 -32.49 -17.16 22.29
C GLY A 470 -33.16 -15.80 22.49
N GLU A 471 -34.40 -15.79 22.98
CA GLU A 471 -35.16 -14.58 23.29
C GLU A 471 -34.54 -13.80 24.47
N CYS A 472 -34.16 -14.49 25.54
CA CYS A 472 -33.46 -13.90 26.69
C CYS A 472 -32.11 -13.27 26.28
N GLN A 473 -31.31 -13.97 25.47
CA GLN A 473 -30.08 -13.42 24.90
C GLN A 473 -30.34 -12.20 24.01
N GLY A 474 -31.40 -12.24 23.20
CA GLY A 474 -31.83 -11.12 22.37
C GLY A 474 -32.19 -9.90 23.22
N ALA A 475 -32.97 -10.09 24.28
CA ALA A 475 -33.36 -9.03 25.20
C ALA A 475 -32.13 -8.38 25.86
N PHE A 476 -31.21 -9.15 26.44
CA PHE A 476 -29.98 -8.58 27.00
C PHE A 476 -29.15 -7.82 25.97
N ARG A 477 -29.08 -8.29 24.72
CA ARG A 477 -28.39 -7.55 23.66
C ARG A 477 -29.04 -6.19 23.39
N ARG A 478 -30.37 -6.14 23.32
CA ARG A 478 -31.11 -4.90 23.09
C ARG A 478 -30.98 -3.93 24.27
N MET A 479 -31.11 -4.42 25.50
CA MET A 479 -30.96 -3.60 26.71
C MET A 479 -29.55 -2.99 26.78
N LEU A 480 -28.53 -3.84 26.64
CA LEU A 480 -27.14 -3.43 26.86
C LEU A 480 -26.55 -2.63 25.68
N PHE A 481 -26.86 -2.98 24.44
CA PHE A 481 -26.20 -2.37 23.27
C PHE A 481 -27.10 -1.46 22.44
N GLU A 482 -28.43 -1.57 22.57
CA GLU A 482 -29.39 -0.75 21.82
C GLU A 482 -30.16 0.23 22.73
N GLY A 483 -29.97 0.15 24.06
CA GLY A 483 -30.63 1.03 25.03
C GLY A 483 -32.15 0.81 25.13
N SER A 484 -32.64 -0.38 24.78
CA SER A 484 -34.08 -0.69 24.90
C SER A 484 -34.53 -0.76 26.36
N GLU A 485 -35.63 -0.06 26.66
CA GLU A 485 -36.28 -0.04 27.97
C GLU A 485 -37.42 -1.08 28.08
N ASP A 486 -37.62 -1.92 27.05
CA ASP A 486 -38.79 -2.81 26.93
C ASP A 486 -38.77 -4.02 27.88
N PHE A 487 -37.61 -4.31 28.47
CA PHE A 487 -37.28 -5.59 29.12
C PHE A 487 -37.04 -5.50 30.64
N VAL A 488 -37.73 -4.57 31.31
CA VAL A 488 -37.74 -4.34 32.78
C VAL A 488 -36.51 -3.66 33.34
N PHE A 489 -35.31 -3.95 32.82
CA PHE A 489 -34.06 -3.35 33.28
C PHE A 489 -33.32 -2.62 32.16
N THR A 490 -32.54 -1.62 32.55
CA THR A 490 -31.65 -0.82 31.72
C THR A 490 -30.25 -0.82 32.35
N GLU A 491 -29.29 -0.21 31.67
CA GLU A 491 -27.96 0.03 32.27
C GLU A 491 -28.03 0.87 33.55
N ARG A 492 -29.06 1.72 33.71
CA ARG A 492 -29.25 2.56 34.90
C ARG A 492 -29.65 1.76 36.14
N ASP A 493 -30.17 0.55 35.94
CA ASP A 493 -30.54 -0.37 37.02
C ASP A 493 -29.36 -1.21 37.52
N ALA A 494 -28.17 -1.04 36.92
CA ALA A 494 -26.95 -1.63 37.42
C ALA A 494 -26.52 -0.97 38.74
N ASP A 495 -25.89 -1.77 39.61
CA ASP A 495 -25.36 -1.31 40.88
C ASP A 495 -24.32 -0.18 40.65
N PRO A 496 -24.49 1.02 41.24
CA PRO A 496 -23.53 2.11 41.12
C PRO A 496 -22.12 1.76 41.61
N GLU A 497 -21.98 0.79 42.52
CA GLU A 497 -20.69 0.27 42.99
C GLU A 497 -20.00 -0.61 41.91
N TYR A 498 -20.79 -1.22 41.01
CA TYR A 498 -20.32 -2.12 39.96
C TYR A 498 -20.82 -1.67 38.57
N PRO A 499 -20.38 -0.49 38.08
CA PRO A 499 -20.84 0.04 36.80
C PRO A 499 -20.50 -0.92 35.66
N LEU A 500 -21.42 -1.10 34.71
CA LEU A 500 -21.24 -2.04 33.59
C LEU A 500 -20.14 -1.58 32.63
N ARG A 501 -19.83 -0.28 32.60
CA ARG A 501 -18.80 0.33 31.76
C ARG A 501 -18.02 1.39 32.52
N ASN A 502 -16.78 1.64 32.10
CA ASN A 502 -15.99 2.76 32.61
C ASN A 502 -16.33 4.08 31.87
N SER A 503 -15.71 5.18 32.31
CA SER A 503 -15.88 6.52 31.72
C SER A 503 -15.47 6.64 30.25
N ARG A 504 -14.74 5.66 29.70
CA ARG A 504 -14.35 5.57 28.27
C ARG A 504 -15.29 4.67 27.46
N GLY A 505 -16.36 4.16 28.06
CA GLY A 505 -17.34 3.28 27.41
C GLY A 505 -16.90 1.83 27.24
N VAL A 506 -15.80 1.40 27.90
CA VAL A 506 -15.34 -0.01 27.88
C VAL A 506 -16.16 -0.82 28.87
N TRP A 507 -16.67 -1.97 28.45
CA TRP A 507 -17.44 -2.88 29.29
C TRP A 507 -16.59 -3.65 30.30
N SER A 508 -17.08 -3.76 31.53
CA SER A 508 -16.59 -4.70 32.54
C SER A 508 -17.25 -6.06 32.35
N ALA A 509 -16.50 -7.05 31.87
CA ALA A 509 -17.03 -8.40 31.66
C ALA A 509 -17.54 -9.04 32.95
N GLU A 510 -16.87 -8.77 34.08
CA GLU A 510 -17.27 -9.24 35.40
C GLU A 510 -18.60 -8.62 35.86
N ASN A 511 -18.73 -7.29 35.78
CA ASN A 511 -19.95 -6.61 36.21
C ASN A 511 -21.14 -6.96 35.32
N VAL A 512 -20.92 -7.05 33.99
CA VAL A 512 -21.97 -7.50 33.06
C VAL A 512 -22.38 -8.95 33.34
N ARG A 513 -21.42 -9.84 33.61
CA ARG A 513 -21.72 -11.22 34.00
C ARG A 513 -22.57 -11.27 35.26
N ARG A 514 -22.17 -10.55 36.32
CA ARG A 514 -22.93 -10.46 37.59
C ARG A 514 -24.35 -9.94 37.35
N PHE A 515 -24.49 -8.90 36.53
CA PHE A 515 -25.79 -8.34 36.17
C PHE A 515 -26.67 -9.37 35.44
N VAL A 516 -26.12 -10.10 34.47
CA VAL A 516 -26.86 -11.14 33.72
C VAL A 516 -27.24 -12.30 34.64
N GLU A 517 -26.31 -12.82 35.43
CA GLU A 517 -26.55 -13.94 36.38
C GLU A 517 -27.60 -13.60 37.44
N THR A 518 -27.76 -12.30 37.76
CA THR A 518 -28.77 -11.82 38.73
C THR A 518 -30.15 -11.64 38.09
N HIS A 519 -30.23 -11.17 36.84
CA HIS A 519 -31.49 -10.70 36.25
C HIS A 519 -32.07 -11.58 35.13
N TRP A 520 -31.38 -12.66 34.73
CA TRP A 520 -31.73 -13.48 33.57
C TRP A 520 -33.17 -14.03 33.58
N GLU A 521 -33.69 -14.41 34.74
CA GLU A 521 -35.02 -15.02 34.88
C GLU A 521 -36.12 -14.02 34.51
N LYS A 522 -36.13 -12.86 35.18
CA LYS A 522 -37.07 -11.76 34.92
C LYS A 522 -36.97 -11.23 33.50
N VAL A 523 -35.75 -11.05 33.00
CA VAL A 523 -35.52 -10.58 31.62
C VAL A 523 -36.05 -11.59 30.61
N GLY A 524 -35.82 -12.89 30.82
CA GLY A 524 -36.29 -13.93 29.91
C GLY A 524 -37.81 -14.11 29.92
N GLU A 525 -38.47 -13.98 31.07
CA GLU A 525 -39.95 -13.97 31.14
C GLU A 525 -40.55 -12.81 30.34
N ARG A 526 -40.01 -11.60 30.52
CA ARG A 526 -40.44 -10.42 29.77
C ARG A 526 -40.16 -10.55 28.28
N ALA A 527 -38.99 -11.08 27.93
CA ALA A 527 -38.60 -11.33 26.55
C ALA A 527 -39.59 -12.27 25.85
N GLY A 528 -39.95 -13.40 26.49
CA GLY A 528 -40.93 -14.34 25.93
C GLY A 528 -42.28 -13.70 25.66
N ALA A 529 -42.78 -12.85 26.56
CA ALA A 529 -44.02 -12.12 26.36
C ALA A 529 -43.93 -11.13 25.18
N TRP A 530 -42.82 -10.39 25.08
CA TRP A 530 -42.58 -9.39 24.04
C TRP A 530 -42.43 -10.03 22.65
N TYR A 531 -41.56 -11.03 22.50
CA TYR A 531 -41.36 -11.75 21.25
C TYR A 531 -42.61 -12.53 20.83
N GLY A 532 -43.35 -13.10 21.78
CA GLY A 532 -44.66 -13.72 21.54
C GLY A 532 -45.71 -12.74 21.02
N GLY A 533 -45.71 -11.49 21.49
CA GLY A 533 -46.56 -10.40 20.98
C GLY A 533 -46.25 -10.06 19.52
N LEU A 534 -44.98 -9.82 19.19
CA LEU A 534 -44.55 -9.52 17.82
C LEU A 534 -44.84 -10.64 16.82
N TYR A 535 -44.78 -11.90 17.27
CA TYR A 535 -45.12 -13.04 16.42
C TYR A 535 -46.61 -13.06 16.06
N ARG A 536 -47.49 -12.75 17.04
CA ARG A 536 -48.94 -12.63 16.82
C ARG A 536 -49.27 -11.51 15.83
N GLU A 537 -48.69 -10.33 16.03
CA GLU A 537 -48.88 -9.19 15.10
C GLU A 537 -48.42 -9.52 13.68
N LYS A 538 -47.29 -10.23 13.52
CA LYS A 538 -46.83 -10.67 12.19
C LYS A 538 -47.77 -11.67 11.53
N LEU A 539 -48.34 -12.60 12.31
CA LEU A 539 -49.35 -13.54 11.80
C LEU A 539 -50.59 -12.79 11.31
N GLU A 540 -51.07 -11.83 12.11
CA GLU A 540 -52.21 -10.96 11.77
C GLU A 540 -51.94 -10.11 10.54
N ALA A 541 -50.76 -9.51 10.41
CA ALA A 541 -50.38 -8.77 9.21
C ALA A 541 -50.32 -9.66 7.96
N LYS A 542 -49.88 -10.92 8.13
CA LYS A 542 -49.78 -11.89 7.03
C LYS A 542 -51.16 -12.41 6.60
N THR A 543 -52.08 -12.63 7.54
CA THR A 543 -53.48 -12.96 7.22
C THR A 543 -54.20 -11.78 6.58
N GLN A 544 -54.01 -10.55 7.07
CA GLN A 544 -54.54 -9.34 6.45
C GLN A 544 -53.99 -9.12 5.03
N LYS A 545 -52.70 -9.36 4.80
CA LYS A 545 -52.10 -9.28 3.46
C LYS A 545 -52.68 -10.33 2.52
N LYS A 546 -52.78 -11.59 2.95
CA LYS A 546 -53.43 -12.66 2.16
C LYS A 546 -54.90 -12.33 1.84
N ALA A 547 -55.63 -11.74 2.79
CA ALA A 547 -57.01 -11.32 2.56
C ALA A 547 -57.10 -10.19 1.53
N LYS A 548 -56.17 -9.22 1.55
CA LYS A 548 -56.07 -8.15 0.54
C LYS A 548 -55.68 -8.68 -0.84
N ASP A 549 -54.74 -9.62 -0.90
CA ASP A 549 -54.28 -10.22 -2.15
C ASP A 549 -55.35 -11.14 -2.78
N ALA A 550 -56.27 -11.70 -1.98
CA ALA A 550 -57.41 -12.50 -2.46
C ALA A 550 -58.64 -11.64 -2.87
N ALA A 551 -58.67 -10.36 -2.48
CA ALA A 551 -59.74 -9.42 -2.82
C ALA A 551 -59.42 -8.56 -4.05
N LYS A 552 -58.29 -8.82 -4.71
CA LYS A 552 -57.78 -8.14 -5.90
C LYS A 552 -57.68 -9.14 -7.03
#